data_AF-A0A4U6UNM7-F1
#
_entry.id   AF-A0A4U6UNM7-F1
#
_cell.length_a   1.000
_cell.length_b   1.000
_cell.length_c   1.000
_cell.angle_alpha   90.00
_cell.angle_beta   90.00
_cell.angle_gamma   90.00
#
_symmetry.space_group_name_H-M   'P 1'
#
loop_
_entity.id
_entity.type
_entity.pdbx_description
1 polymer ?
#
loop_
_entity_poly.entity_id
_entity_poly.type
_entity_poly.pdbx_seq_one_letter_code
_entity_poly.pdbx_strand_id
1 'polypeptide(L)'
;MAVSSRLPSQPAARGLLRRTPPRILPVERAPRRLALGVRAVSGGPGPGGSPVPRRSPAPADAAAVAPTSAPSSAASAIDFLTLCHRLKTTKRKGWINHSIKGPESIADHMYRMALMALIAGDLPAVDRERCIKIAIVHDIAEAIVGDITPSDGIPKAEKSRREQAALDEMCEVLGGGPIADEIKELWEEYENNSSIEANLVKDFDKVEMILQALEYEKEHGKVLDEFFLSTAGKFQTEIGKSWAAEVNARRKEGCGKQK
;
A
#
# COMPACT_ATOMS: atom_id res chain seq x y z
N MET A 1 76.27 -10.42 -3.86
CA MET A 1 75.73 -10.03 -5.18
C MET A 1 74.27 -9.66 -5.00
N ALA A 2 73.94 -8.38 -5.14
CA ALA A 2 72.59 -7.85 -4.94
C ALA A 2 71.72 -8.15 -6.16
N VAL A 3 70.57 -8.82 -5.95
CA VAL A 3 69.59 -9.05 -7.01
C VAL A 3 68.42 -8.08 -6.79
N SER A 4 68.31 -7.17 -7.75
CA SER A 4 67.39 -6.05 -7.83
C SER A 4 65.95 -6.52 -8.11
N SER A 5 65.02 -6.20 -7.21
CA SER A 5 63.58 -6.40 -7.37
C SER A 5 62.97 -5.24 -8.15
N ARG A 6 62.55 -5.48 -9.40
CA ARG A 6 61.75 -4.53 -10.20
C ARG A 6 60.28 -4.69 -9.86
N LEU A 7 59.66 -3.62 -9.36
CA LEU A 7 58.21 -3.49 -9.26
C LEU A 7 57.60 -3.14 -10.64
N PRO A 8 56.40 -3.61 -10.98
CA PRO A 8 55.72 -3.19 -12.21
C PRO A 8 55.14 -1.77 -12.10
N SER A 9 55.24 -1.03 -13.21
CA SER A 9 54.72 0.33 -13.41
C SER A 9 53.19 0.37 -13.45
N GLN A 10 52.58 1.30 -12.71
CA GLN A 10 51.16 1.64 -12.82
C GLN A 10 50.81 2.29 -14.17
N PRO A 11 49.62 2.06 -14.76
CA PRO A 11 49.17 2.79 -15.92
C PRO A 11 48.62 4.19 -15.56
N ALA A 12 48.84 5.13 -16.47
CA ALA A 12 48.47 6.54 -16.35
C ALA A 12 46.95 6.76 -16.25
N ALA A 13 46.53 7.64 -15.33
CA ALA A 13 45.16 8.09 -15.18
C ALA A 13 44.72 8.92 -16.39
N ARG A 14 43.76 8.40 -17.17
CA ARG A 14 43.03 9.16 -18.21
C ARG A 14 42.12 10.18 -17.54
N GLY A 15 42.27 11.45 -17.92
CA GLY A 15 41.47 12.56 -17.41
C GLY A 15 39.97 12.40 -17.69
N LEU A 16 39.16 12.48 -16.63
CA LEU A 16 37.71 12.65 -16.74
C LEU A 16 37.41 14.13 -17.06
N LEU A 17 36.92 14.37 -18.28
CA LEU A 17 36.24 15.61 -18.64
C LEU A 17 34.96 15.72 -17.79
N ARG A 18 34.95 16.69 -16.86
CA ARG A 18 33.77 17.05 -16.07
C ARG A 18 32.68 17.59 -17.02
N ARG A 19 31.61 16.83 -17.22
CA ARG A 19 30.39 17.32 -17.87
C ARG A 19 29.58 18.11 -16.85
N THR A 20 29.25 19.36 -17.18
CA THR A 20 28.31 20.18 -16.43
C THR A 20 26.88 19.64 -16.60
N PRO A 21 26.07 19.56 -15.53
CA PRO A 21 24.68 19.15 -15.64
C PRO A 21 23.82 20.26 -16.28
N PRO A 22 22.76 19.91 -17.04
CA PRO A 22 21.88 20.91 -17.65
C PRO A 22 21.04 21.63 -16.59
N ARG A 23 20.85 22.93 -16.80
CA ARG A 23 20.05 23.84 -15.98
C ARG A 23 18.56 23.51 -16.16
N ILE A 24 17.87 23.11 -15.09
CA ILE A 24 16.41 22.90 -15.09
C ILE A 24 15.75 24.27 -15.00
N LEU A 25 14.96 24.65 -16.01
CA LEU A 25 14.12 25.85 -15.97
C LEU A 25 12.78 25.53 -15.29
N PRO A 26 12.22 26.44 -14.48
CA PRO A 26 10.93 26.22 -13.83
C PRO A 26 9.78 26.25 -14.84
N VAL A 27 8.87 25.29 -14.72
CA VAL A 27 7.61 25.24 -15.47
C VAL A 27 6.62 26.19 -14.78
N GLU A 28 6.30 27.33 -15.40
CA GLU A 28 5.18 28.17 -14.98
C GLU A 28 3.85 27.46 -15.27
N ARG A 29 3.05 27.22 -14.22
CA ARG A 29 1.65 26.81 -14.35
C ARG A 29 0.77 28.05 -14.49
N ALA A 30 0.17 28.24 -15.65
CA ALA A 30 -0.85 29.26 -15.87
C ALA A 30 -2.19 28.89 -15.17
N PRO A 31 -2.89 29.84 -14.53
CA PRO A 31 -4.18 29.58 -13.90
C PRO A 31 -5.31 29.53 -14.94
N ARG A 32 -6.15 28.49 -14.85
CA ARG A 32 -7.39 28.36 -15.63
C ARG A 32 -8.43 29.37 -15.13
N ARG A 33 -8.81 30.35 -15.96
CA ARG A 33 -9.97 31.23 -15.73
C ARG A 33 -11.27 30.48 -16.02
N LEU A 34 -12.14 30.37 -15.02
CA LEU A 34 -13.56 30.04 -15.22
C LEU A 34 -14.29 31.32 -15.67
N ALA A 35 -14.88 31.30 -16.87
CA ALA A 35 -15.72 32.38 -17.36
C ALA A 35 -17.19 32.10 -16.98
N LEU A 36 -17.75 32.85 -16.03
CA LEU A 36 -19.20 32.95 -15.85
C LEU A 36 -19.73 34.08 -16.74
N GLY A 37 -20.46 33.72 -17.78
CA GLY A 37 -21.25 34.65 -18.58
C GLY A 37 -22.62 34.87 -17.93
N VAL A 38 -22.88 36.08 -17.46
CA VAL A 38 -24.24 36.54 -17.11
C VAL A 38 -24.60 37.65 -18.07
N ARG A 39 -25.63 37.41 -18.89
CA ARG A 39 -26.17 38.35 -19.88
C ARG A 39 -27.29 39.13 -19.21
N ALA A 40 -27.14 40.46 -19.14
CA ALA A 40 -28.19 41.37 -18.71
C ALA A 40 -29.21 41.60 -19.83
N VAL A 41 -30.50 41.62 -19.48
CA VAL A 41 -31.56 42.19 -20.32
C VAL A 41 -32.47 43.06 -19.45
N SER A 42 -32.67 44.29 -19.89
CA SER A 42 -33.49 45.35 -19.33
C SER A 42 -34.91 45.33 -19.93
N GLY A 43 -35.92 45.78 -19.16
CA GLY A 43 -37.23 46.13 -19.71
C GLY A 43 -38.38 46.35 -18.71
N GLY A 44 -38.70 47.62 -18.44
CA GLY A 44 -40.07 48.21 -18.44
C GLY A 44 -41.10 47.91 -17.32
N PRO A 45 -41.80 48.93 -16.76
CA PRO A 45 -42.72 48.78 -15.63
C PRO A 45 -44.21 48.65 -16.03
N GLY A 46 -45.01 47.99 -15.19
CA GLY A 46 -46.47 47.99 -15.24
C GLY A 46 -47.07 47.83 -13.82
N PRO A 47 -48.14 48.58 -13.44
CA PRO A 47 -48.64 48.62 -12.07
C PRO A 47 -49.73 47.55 -11.84
N GLY A 48 -49.71 46.91 -10.68
CA GLY A 48 -50.72 45.93 -10.30
C GLY A 48 -50.44 45.38 -8.91
N GLY A 49 -50.91 46.11 -7.88
CA GLY A 49 -50.76 45.72 -6.48
C GLY A 49 -51.62 44.51 -6.12
N SER A 50 -50.98 43.50 -5.55
CA SER A 50 -51.59 42.51 -4.65
C SER A 50 -50.51 42.01 -3.69
N PRO A 51 -50.81 41.76 -2.40
CA PRO A 51 -49.78 41.50 -1.40
C PRO A 51 -49.25 40.06 -1.51
N VAL A 52 -47.94 39.93 -1.68
CA VAL A 52 -47.22 38.65 -1.69
C VAL A 52 -47.05 38.15 -0.24
N PRO A 53 -47.34 36.88 0.07
CA PRO A 53 -47.09 36.31 1.40
C PRO A 53 -45.58 36.12 1.61
N ARG A 54 -45.11 36.44 2.83
CA ARG A 54 -43.70 36.35 3.25
C ARG A 54 -43.14 34.94 3.01
N ARG A 55 -42.05 34.86 2.23
CA ARG A 55 -41.20 33.67 2.09
C ARG A 55 -40.52 33.36 3.43
N SER A 56 -40.71 32.14 3.92
CA SER A 56 -39.85 31.56 4.96
C SER A 56 -38.43 31.37 4.41
N PRO A 57 -37.36 31.59 5.20
CA PRO A 57 -36.01 31.31 4.75
C PRO A 57 -35.82 29.80 4.61
N ALA A 58 -35.22 29.37 3.50
CA ALA A 58 -34.69 28.03 3.34
C ALA A 58 -33.53 27.82 4.32
N PRO A 59 -33.35 26.62 4.91
CA PRO A 59 -32.13 26.34 5.65
C PRO A 59 -30.98 26.26 4.65
N ALA A 60 -29.92 27.03 4.92
CA ALA A 60 -28.67 27.01 4.21
C ALA A 60 -27.95 25.68 4.44
N ASP A 61 -27.29 25.23 3.37
CA ASP A 61 -26.07 24.45 3.27
C ASP A 61 -25.74 23.34 4.30
N ALA A 62 -25.44 22.19 3.70
CA ALA A 62 -24.72 21.09 4.30
C ALA A 62 -23.48 21.54 5.07
N ALA A 63 -23.42 21.16 6.34
CA ALA A 63 -22.17 20.78 6.96
C ALA A 63 -22.26 19.28 7.24
N ALA A 64 -21.60 18.49 6.39
CA ALA A 64 -21.30 17.11 6.71
C ALA A 64 -20.60 17.10 8.08
N VAL A 65 -21.18 16.37 9.03
CA VAL A 65 -20.58 16.15 10.34
C VAL A 65 -19.29 15.39 10.11
N ALA A 66 -18.15 16.08 10.20
CA ALA A 66 -16.86 15.42 10.25
C ALA A 66 -16.87 14.46 11.46
N PRO A 67 -16.42 13.20 11.34
CA PRO A 67 -16.29 12.35 12.51
C PRO A 67 -15.12 12.90 13.32
N THR A 68 -15.43 13.71 14.33
CA THR A 68 -14.44 14.13 15.32
C THR A 68 -14.26 13.00 16.32
N SER A 69 -13.56 11.93 15.92
CA SER A 69 -13.03 10.98 16.88
C SER A 69 -11.92 11.68 17.64
N ALA A 70 -12.07 11.83 18.96
CA ALA A 70 -11.00 12.35 19.81
C ALA A 70 -9.74 11.49 19.58
N PRO A 71 -8.57 12.10 19.36
CA PRO A 71 -7.35 11.35 19.13
C PRO A 71 -6.99 10.52 20.36
N SER A 72 -6.37 9.36 20.14
CA SER A 72 -5.70 8.61 21.20
C SER A 72 -4.76 9.52 22.00
N SER A 73 -4.61 9.26 23.30
CA SER A 73 -3.62 9.98 24.10
C SER A 73 -2.23 9.84 23.49
N ALA A 74 -1.36 10.83 23.68
CA ALA A 74 0.01 10.73 23.17
C ALA A 74 0.74 9.48 23.71
N ALA A 75 0.49 9.09 24.96
CA ALA A 75 1.06 7.88 25.55
C ALA A 75 0.58 6.62 24.83
N SER A 76 -0.74 6.41 24.73
CA SER A 76 -1.31 5.22 24.07
C SER A 76 -0.95 5.14 22.58
N ALA A 77 -0.87 6.28 21.89
CA ALA A 77 -0.39 6.32 20.51
C ALA A 77 1.08 5.86 20.40
N ILE A 78 1.96 6.32 21.29
CA ILE A 78 3.37 5.91 21.29
C ILE A 78 3.54 4.45 21.71
N ASP A 79 2.73 3.94 22.64
CA ASP A 79 2.75 2.53 23.03
C ASP A 79 2.30 1.63 21.87
N PHE A 80 1.22 2.01 21.17
CA PHE A 80 0.77 1.31 19.96
C PHE A 80 1.85 1.30 18.87
N LEU A 81 2.48 2.45 18.60
CA LEU A 81 3.57 2.53 17.61
C LEU A 81 4.81 1.74 18.03
N THR A 82 5.09 1.67 19.34
CA THR A 82 6.16 0.87 19.91
C THR A 82 5.87 -0.63 19.72
N LEU A 83 4.62 -1.05 19.89
CA LEU A 83 4.20 -2.42 19.59
C LEU A 83 4.34 -2.75 18.10
N CYS A 84 3.90 -1.85 17.22
CA CYS A 84 4.05 -1.98 15.76
C CYS A 84 5.52 -2.02 15.28
N HIS A 85 6.51 -1.63 16.11
CA HIS A 85 7.93 -1.83 15.79
C HIS A 85 8.23 -3.30 15.44
N ARG A 86 7.52 -4.25 16.05
CA ARG A 86 7.72 -5.70 15.82
C ARG A 86 7.48 -6.10 14.37
N LEU A 87 6.68 -5.35 13.61
CA LEU A 87 6.47 -5.58 12.17
C LEU A 87 7.73 -5.27 11.34
N LYS A 88 8.60 -4.37 11.81
CA LYS A 88 9.87 -4.02 11.14
C LYS A 88 10.95 -5.09 11.35
N THR A 89 10.87 -5.82 12.46
CA THR A 89 11.89 -6.78 12.87
C THR A 89 11.48 -8.23 12.60
N THR A 90 10.17 -8.50 12.53
CA THR A 90 9.64 -9.81 12.16
C THR A 90 9.78 -10.02 10.67
N LYS A 91 10.53 -11.05 10.30
CA LYS A 91 10.83 -11.42 8.92
C LYS A 91 9.77 -12.37 8.38
N ARG A 92 9.37 -12.17 7.12
CA ARG A 92 8.39 -13.00 6.42
C ARG A 92 8.90 -14.45 6.35
N LYS A 93 8.23 -15.34 7.07
CA LYS A 93 8.65 -16.70 7.39
C LYS A 93 8.70 -17.63 6.19
N GLY A 94 7.85 -17.39 5.19
CA GLY A 94 7.93 -18.09 3.89
C GLY A 94 9.34 -18.03 3.29
N TRP A 95 9.99 -16.86 3.34
CA TRP A 95 11.35 -16.66 2.83
C TRP A 95 12.42 -17.26 3.74
N ILE A 96 12.22 -17.21 5.06
CA ILE A 96 13.11 -17.87 6.04
C ILE A 96 13.16 -19.38 5.78
N ASN A 97 11.99 -20.00 5.59
CA ASN A 97 11.86 -21.42 5.29
C ASN A 97 12.58 -21.80 3.99
N HIS A 98 12.69 -20.85 3.06
CA HIS A 98 13.44 -20.99 1.80
C HIS A 98 14.90 -20.56 1.91
N SER A 99 15.43 -20.34 3.12
CA SER A 99 16.81 -19.93 3.37
C SER A 99 17.23 -18.69 2.56
N ILE A 100 16.31 -17.73 2.36
CA ILE A 100 16.63 -16.41 1.80
C ILE A 100 17.44 -15.64 2.83
N LYS A 101 18.53 -15.00 2.39
CA LYS A 101 19.41 -14.23 3.27
C LYS A 101 18.94 -12.78 3.31
N GLY A 102 18.71 -12.26 4.52
CA GLY A 102 18.19 -10.91 4.71
C GLY A 102 16.80 -10.71 4.10
N PRO A 103 15.83 -11.60 4.37
CA PRO A 103 14.49 -11.46 3.81
C PRO A 103 13.81 -10.18 4.30
N GLU A 104 12.79 -9.76 3.57
CA GLU A 104 11.93 -8.64 3.92
C GLU A 104 11.23 -8.85 5.28
N SER A 105 10.89 -7.75 5.93
CA SER A 105 10.00 -7.72 7.09
C SER A 105 8.53 -7.66 6.67
N ILE A 106 7.62 -7.93 7.60
CA ILE A 106 6.17 -7.76 7.37
C ILE A 106 5.85 -6.30 6.99
N ALA A 107 6.54 -5.33 7.61
CA ALA A 107 6.38 -3.93 7.27
C ALA A 107 6.81 -3.59 5.82
N ASP A 108 7.84 -4.26 5.29
CA ASP A 108 8.28 -4.06 3.89
C ASP A 108 7.20 -4.54 2.90
N HIS A 109 6.63 -5.71 3.17
CA HIS A 109 5.52 -6.31 2.42
C HIS A 109 4.29 -5.38 2.41
N MET A 110 3.80 -4.98 3.59
CA MET A 110 2.63 -4.09 3.71
C MET A 110 2.87 -2.71 3.06
N TYR A 111 4.10 -2.18 3.15
CA TYR A 111 4.46 -0.93 2.48
C TYR A 111 4.32 -1.04 0.96
N ARG A 112 4.85 -2.11 0.35
CA ARG A 112 4.75 -2.29 -1.10
C ARG A 112 3.32 -2.56 -1.54
N MET A 113 2.50 -3.24 -0.74
CA MET A 113 1.06 -3.37 -0.98
C MET A 113 0.32 -2.03 -0.94
N ALA A 114 0.64 -1.15 0.02
CA ALA A 114 0.04 0.18 0.08
C ALA A 114 0.42 1.01 -1.17
N LEU A 115 1.65 0.89 -1.65
CA LEU A 115 2.06 1.49 -2.93
C LEU A 115 1.29 0.91 -4.12
N MET A 116 1.08 -0.40 -4.15
CA MET A 116 0.28 -1.08 -5.18
C MET A 116 -1.15 -0.54 -5.22
N ALA A 117 -1.81 -0.41 -4.07
CA ALA A 117 -3.12 0.21 -3.96
C ALA A 117 -3.14 1.67 -4.43
N LEU A 118 -2.09 2.43 -4.11
CA LEU A 118 -1.95 3.83 -4.55
C LEU A 118 -1.83 3.96 -6.08
N ILE A 119 -1.08 3.07 -6.75
CA ILE A 119 -0.78 3.15 -8.19
C ILE A 119 -1.74 2.36 -9.09
N ALA A 120 -2.72 1.66 -8.51
CA ALA A 120 -3.71 0.84 -9.23
C ALA A 120 -4.59 1.62 -10.23
N GLY A 121 -4.52 2.96 -10.20
CA GLY A 121 -5.41 3.84 -10.95
C GLY A 121 -6.78 3.96 -10.29
N ASP A 122 -7.66 4.76 -10.89
CA ASP A 122 -9.04 4.89 -10.42
C ASP A 122 -9.86 3.73 -10.99
N LEU A 123 -10.29 2.82 -10.12
CA LEU A 123 -11.10 1.65 -10.48
C LEU A 123 -12.58 1.95 -10.18
N PRO A 124 -13.53 1.63 -11.08
CA PRO A 124 -14.94 1.88 -10.83
C PRO A 124 -15.42 1.22 -9.53
N ALA A 125 -16.15 1.98 -8.72
CA ALA A 125 -16.72 1.59 -7.43
C ALA A 125 -15.72 1.28 -6.30
N VAL A 126 -14.42 1.18 -6.56
CA VAL A 126 -13.40 0.87 -5.53
C VAL A 126 -12.93 2.16 -4.86
N ASP A 127 -12.97 2.19 -3.52
CA ASP A 127 -12.33 3.25 -2.73
C ASP A 127 -10.83 2.96 -2.54
N ARG A 128 -10.00 3.74 -3.26
CA ARG A 128 -8.54 3.65 -3.17
C ARG A 128 -8.00 3.94 -1.77
N GLU A 129 -8.54 4.92 -1.05
CA GLU A 129 -8.05 5.24 0.31
C GLU A 129 -8.35 4.09 1.26
N ARG A 130 -9.51 3.47 1.12
CA ARG A 130 -9.86 2.27 1.88
C ARG A 130 -8.93 1.10 1.54
N CYS A 131 -8.62 0.84 0.27
CA CYS A 131 -7.61 -0.18 -0.10
C CYS A 131 -6.24 0.06 0.54
N ILE A 132 -5.76 1.32 0.56
CA ILE A 132 -4.49 1.68 1.20
C ILE A 132 -4.55 1.40 2.70
N LYS A 133 -5.64 1.79 3.37
CA LYS A 133 -5.84 1.52 4.80
C LYS A 133 -5.84 0.03 5.10
N ILE A 134 -6.60 -0.77 4.34
CA ILE A 134 -6.61 -2.24 4.48
C ILE A 134 -5.20 -2.81 4.31
N ALA A 135 -4.47 -2.40 3.27
CA ALA A 135 -3.11 -2.89 3.02
C ALA A 135 -2.15 -2.62 4.20
N ILE A 136 -2.30 -1.49 4.88
CA ILE A 136 -1.45 -1.12 6.03
C ILE A 136 -1.81 -1.91 7.31
N VAL A 137 -3.06 -2.40 7.45
CA VAL A 137 -3.53 -3.05 8.68
C VAL A 137 -3.68 -4.56 8.58
N HIS A 138 -3.74 -5.14 7.38
CA HIS A 138 -4.19 -6.52 7.22
C HIS A 138 -3.36 -7.56 7.98
N ASP A 139 -2.03 -7.38 8.03
CA ASP A 139 -1.09 -8.23 8.77
C ASP A 139 -0.64 -7.58 10.10
N ILE A 140 -1.35 -6.55 10.60
CA ILE A 140 -0.91 -5.82 11.80
C ILE A 140 -0.84 -6.71 13.05
N ALA A 141 -1.73 -7.70 13.16
CA ALA A 141 -1.78 -8.66 14.26
C ALA A 141 -0.50 -9.52 14.35
N GLU A 142 0.23 -9.68 13.24
CA GLU A 142 1.50 -10.41 13.20
C GLU A 142 2.59 -9.72 14.05
N ALA A 143 2.39 -8.46 14.47
CA ALA A 143 3.22 -7.82 15.48
C ALA A 143 3.26 -8.60 16.80
N ILE A 144 2.19 -9.33 17.13
CA ILE A 144 2.06 -10.14 18.33
C ILE A 144 2.20 -11.62 18.00
N VAL A 145 1.47 -12.12 17.00
CA VAL A 145 1.39 -13.57 16.71
C VAL A 145 2.57 -14.09 15.88
N GLY A 146 3.32 -13.20 15.23
CA GLY A 146 4.32 -13.54 14.21
C GLY A 146 3.70 -13.98 12.88
N ASP A 147 4.52 -14.09 11.84
CA ASP A 147 4.07 -14.58 10.52
C ASP A 147 3.79 -16.10 10.59
N ILE A 148 2.51 -16.45 10.69
CA ILE A 148 2.03 -17.84 10.72
C ILE A 148 1.80 -18.31 9.27
N THR A 149 2.58 -19.32 8.89
CA THR A 149 2.59 -19.86 7.51
C THR A 149 1.82 -21.18 7.42
N PRO A 150 1.44 -21.63 6.20
CA PRO A 150 0.85 -22.96 6.02
C PRO A 150 1.72 -24.11 6.58
N SER A 151 3.05 -23.96 6.57
CA SER A 151 3.98 -24.96 7.12
C SER A 151 3.90 -25.13 8.64
N ASP A 152 3.27 -24.20 9.36
CA ASP A 152 3.10 -24.29 10.82
C ASP A 152 1.99 -25.25 11.24
N GLY A 153 1.16 -25.72 10.30
CA GLY A 153 0.08 -26.67 10.58
C GLY A 153 -1.02 -26.14 11.49
N ILE A 154 -1.07 -24.82 11.73
CA ILE A 154 -2.12 -24.19 12.53
C ILE A 154 -3.41 -24.12 11.71
N PRO A 155 -4.53 -24.67 12.19
CA PRO A 155 -5.81 -24.58 11.50
C PRO A 155 -6.24 -23.13 11.27
N LYS A 156 -6.88 -22.83 10.13
CA LYS A 156 -7.32 -21.46 9.79
C LYS A 156 -8.13 -20.80 10.91
N ALA A 157 -9.04 -21.54 11.55
CA ALA A 157 -9.86 -21.03 12.66
C ALA A 157 -9.01 -20.63 13.88
N GLU A 158 -7.95 -21.40 14.20
CA GLU A 158 -7.05 -21.07 15.30
C GLU A 158 -6.12 -19.90 14.96
N LYS A 159 -5.64 -19.81 13.71
CA LYS A 159 -4.90 -18.63 13.23
C LYS A 159 -5.75 -17.36 13.39
N SER A 160 -6.96 -17.38 12.85
CA SER A 160 -7.90 -16.25 12.93
C SER A 160 -8.24 -15.89 14.38
N ARG A 161 -8.47 -16.87 15.27
CA ARG A 161 -8.70 -16.60 16.70
C ARG A 161 -7.51 -15.90 17.38
N ARG A 162 -6.28 -16.31 17.08
CA ARG A 162 -5.06 -15.70 17.63
C ARG A 162 -4.87 -14.28 17.12
N GLU A 163 -5.09 -14.06 15.84
CA GLU A 163 -4.94 -12.75 15.21
C GLU A 163 -6.00 -11.77 15.69
N GLN A 164 -7.25 -12.22 15.84
CA GLN A 164 -8.31 -11.42 16.45
C GLN A 164 -7.94 -11.00 17.88
N ALA A 165 -7.48 -11.94 18.71
CA ALA A 165 -7.07 -11.64 20.09
C ALA A 165 -5.91 -10.66 20.15
N ALA A 166 -4.93 -10.78 19.23
CA ALA A 166 -3.84 -9.83 19.11
C ALA A 166 -4.34 -8.45 18.68
N LEU A 167 -5.25 -8.38 17.71
CA LEU A 167 -5.84 -7.12 17.26
C LEU A 167 -6.62 -6.42 18.37
N ASP A 168 -7.35 -7.19 19.18
CA ASP A 168 -8.07 -6.68 20.35
C ASP A 168 -7.10 -6.07 21.37
N GLU A 169 -6.01 -6.76 21.70
CA GLU A 169 -4.94 -6.25 22.57
C GLU A 169 -4.32 -4.95 22.01
N MET A 170 -4.00 -4.92 20.72
CA MET A 170 -3.45 -3.72 20.07
C MET A 170 -4.41 -2.53 20.15
N CYS A 171 -5.70 -2.78 19.98
CA CYS A 171 -6.74 -1.75 20.07
C CYS A 171 -6.95 -1.24 21.50
N GLU A 172 -6.82 -2.11 22.50
CA GLU A 172 -6.80 -1.70 23.91
C GLU A 172 -5.58 -0.82 24.22
N VAL A 173 -4.39 -1.20 23.74
CA VAL A 173 -3.16 -0.40 23.87
C VAL A 173 -3.31 0.98 23.23
N LEU A 174 -4.02 1.07 22.09
CA LEU A 174 -4.30 2.35 21.42
C LEU A 174 -5.27 3.26 22.22
N GLY A 175 -5.97 2.70 23.20
CA GLY A 175 -6.96 3.39 24.04
C GLY A 175 -8.41 3.25 23.55
N GLY A 176 -8.68 2.32 22.62
CA GLY A 176 -10.01 2.08 22.06
C GLY A 176 -10.57 3.26 21.25
N GLY A 177 -11.90 3.30 21.13
CA GLY A 177 -12.63 4.36 20.45
C GLY A 177 -12.63 4.25 18.92
N PRO A 178 -13.14 5.26 18.20
CA PRO A 178 -13.50 5.11 16.78
C PRO A 178 -12.33 4.76 15.85
N ILE A 179 -11.10 5.16 16.19
CA ILE A 179 -9.91 4.80 15.41
C ILE A 179 -9.54 3.32 15.61
N ALA A 180 -9.64 2.82 16.83
CA ALA A 180 -9.43 1.40 17.10
C ALA A 180 -10.53 0.55 16.44
N ASP A 181 -11.77 1.03 16.46
CA ASP A 181 -12.90 0.38 15.78
C ASP A 181 -12.67 0.34 14.26
N GLU A 182 -12.21 1.45 13.64
CA GLU A 182 -11.86 1.48 12.22
C GLU A 182 -10.76 0.45 11.87
N ILE A 183 -9.73 0.31 12.72
CA ILE A 183 -8.66 -0.69 12.51
C ILE A 183 -9.24 -2.11 12.54
N LYS A 184 -10.14 -2.41 13.49
CA LYS A 184 -10.82 -3.71 13.58
C LYS A 184 -11.68 -3.98 12.34
N GLU A 185 -12.50 -3.00 11.94
CA GLU A 185 -13.36 -3.12 10.76
C GLU A 185 -12.54 -3.39 9.49
N LEU A 186 -11.44 -2.68 9.27
CA LEU A 186 -10.57 -2.87 8.11
C LEU A 186 -9.92 -4.26 8.09
N TRP A 187 -9.47 -4.75 9.26
CA TRP A 187 -8.89 -6.08 9.38
C TRP A 187 -9.93 -7.18 9.14
N GLU A 188 -11.12 -7.05 9.74
CA GLU A 188 -12.22 -8.00 9.56
C GLU A 188 -12.71 -8.03 8.10
N GLU A 189 -12.77 -6.88 7.44
CA GLU A 189 -13.13 -6.77 6.02
C GLU A 189 -12.17 -7.55 5.13
N TYR A 190 -10.86 -7.47 5.42
CA TYR A 190 -9.84 -8.24 4.72
C TYR A 190 -9.94 -9.74 4.98
N GLU A 191 -10.07 -10.13 6.25
CA GLU A 191 -10.12 -11.55 6.64
C GLU A 191 -11.36 -12.27 6.10
N ASN A 192 -12.50 -11.57 6.08
CA ASN A 192 -13.73 -12.09 5.53
C ASN A 192 -13.84 -11.92 4.01
N ASN A 193 -12.91 -11.18 3.38
CA ASN A 193 -12.92 -10.89 1.95
C ASN A 193 -14.31 -10.37 1.51
N SER A 194 -14.85 -9.41 2.27
CA SER A 194 -16.27 -9.03 2.26
C SER A 194 -16.60 -7.81 1.39
N SER A 195 -15.59 -7.19 0.76
CA SER A 195 -15.74 -5.99 -0.08
C SER A 195 -14.91 -6.11 -1.36
N ILE A 196 -15.18 -5.22 -2.33
CA ILE A 196 -14.37 -5.14 -3.55
C ILE A 196 -12.95 -4.62 -3.26
N GLU A 197 -12.80 -3.78 -2.22
CA GLU A 197 -11.53 -3.30 -1.72
C GLU A 197 -10.71 -4.45 -1.11
N ALA A 198 -11.30 -5.29 -0.26
CA ALA A 198 -10.64 -6.46 0.32
C ALA A 198 -10.26 -7.49 -0.74
N ASN A 199 -11.14 -7.73 -1.73
CA ASN A 199 -10.84 -8.62 -2.85
C ASN A 199 -9.60 -8.13 -3.63
N LEU A 200 -9.52 -6.82 -3.87
CA LEU A 200 -8.39 -6.19 -4.55
C LEU A 200 -7.11 -6.29 -3.71
N VAL A 201 -7.17 -5.99 -2.42
CA VAL A 201 -6.00 -6.07 -1.55
C VAL A 201 -5.52 -7.51 -1.35
N LYS A 202 -6.42 -8.50 -1.28
CA LYS A 202 -6.08 -9.94 -1.30
C LYS A 202 -5.40 -10.35 -2.60
N ASP A 203 -5.73 -9.74 -3.73
CA ASP A 203 -5.00 -9.97 -4.98
C ASP A 203 -3.62 -9.31 -4.94
N PHE A 204 -3.50 -8.10 -4.40
CA PHE A 204 -2.22 -7.43 -4.23
C PHE A 204 -1.27 -8.18 -3.29
N ASP A 205 -1.75 -8.74 -2.18
CA ASP A 205 -0.97 -9.63 -1.30
C ASP A 205 -0.30 -10.76 -2.12
N LYS A 206 -1.10 -11.47 -2.94
CA LYS A 206 -0.59 -12.55 -3.79
C LYS A 206 0.37 -12.04 -4.87
N VAL A 207 0.06 -10.91 -5.52
CA VAL A 207 0.91 -10.32 -6.58
C VAL A 207 2.25 -9.87 -5.99
N GLU A 208 2.23 -9.22 -4.84
CA GLU A 208 3.40 -8.75 -4.11
C GLU A 208 4.32 -9.94 -3.77
N MET A 209 3.74 -11.02 -3.22
CA MET A 209 4.46 -12.23 -2.88
C MET A 209 5.17 -12.87 -4.09
N ILE A 210 4.49 -13.01 -5.24
CA ILE A 210 5.13 -13.61 -6.43
C ILE A 210 6.13 -12.66 -7.10
N LEU A 211 5.94 -11.34 -6.97
CA LEU A 211 6.92 -10.36 -7.41
C LEU A 211 8.19 -10.44 -6.57
N GLN A 212 8.06 -10.52 -5.23
CA GLN A 212 9.17 -10.72 -4.32
C GLN A 212 9.90 -12.04 -4.60
N ALA A 213 9.15 -13.11 -4.86
CA ALA A 213 9.74 -14.39 -5.24
C ALA A 213 10.60 -14.24 -6.50
N LEU A 214 10.10 -13.60 -7.55
CA LEU A 214 10.87 -13.36 -8.78
C LEU A 214 12.16 -12.55 -8.54
N GLU A 215 12.11 -11.54 -7.67
CA GLU A 215 13.27 -10.74 -7.30
C GLU A 215 14.30 -11.59 -6.55
N TYR A 216 13.86 -12.38 -5.57
CA TYR A 216 14.73 -13.28 -4.82
C TYR A 216 15.30 -14.43 -5.64
N GLU A 217 14.58 -14.96 -6.63
CA GLU A 217 15.14 -15.94 -7.57
C GLU A 217 16.35 -15.35 -8.32
N LYS A 218 16.25 -14.08 -8.76
CA LYS A 218 17.34 -13.38 -9.46
C LYS A 218 18.51 -13.05 -8.55
N GLU A 219 18.23 -12.58 -7.34
CA GLU A 219 19.26 -12.15 -6.37
C GLU A 219 20.01 -13.33 -5.75
N HIS A 220 19.29 -14.41 -5.43
CA HIS A 220 19.83 -15.54 -4.69
C HIS A 220 20.06 -16.80 -5.53
N GLY A 221 19.66 -16.81 -6.81
CA GLY A 221 19.79 -17.98 -7.67
C GLY A 221 18.98 -19.18 -7.19
N LYS A 222 17.82 -18.93 -6.57
CA LYS A 222 16.92 -19.98 -6.05
C LYS A 222 15.77 -20.26 -7.00
N VAL A 223 15.14 -21.42 -6.80
CA VAL A 223 13.87 -21.79 -7.44
C VAL A 223 12.78 -21.69 -6.38
N LEU A 224 11.82 -20.81 -6.61
CA LEU A 224 10.73 -20.49 -5.68
C LEU A 224 9.36 -20.80 -6.31
N ASP A 225 9.27 -21.88 -7.10
CA ASP A 225 8.08 -22.29 -7.85
C ASP A 225 6.82 -22.41 -6.99
N GLU A 226 6.95 -22.87 -5.75
CA GLU A 226 5.81 -23.06 -4.85
C GLU A 226 5.01 -21.78 -4.61
N PHE A 227 5.65 -20.60 -4.58
CA PHE A 227 4.97 -19.32 -4.40
C PHE A 227 4.08 -19.00 -5.61
N PHE A 228 4.54 -19.32 -6.83
CA PHE A 228 3.76 -19.13 -8.07
C PHE A 228 2.65 -20.17 -8.19
N LEU A 229 2.93 -21.43 -7.88
CA LEU A 229 1.94 -22.51 -7.93
C LEU A 229 0.83 -22.29 -6.89
N SER A 230 1.18 -21.79 -5.70
CA SER A 230 0.21 -21.53 -4.63
C SER A 230 -0.78 -20.42 -4.96
N THR A 231 -0.50 -19.53 -5.91
CA THR A 231 -1.36 -18.40 -6.30
C THR A 231 -2.13 -18.65 -7.61
N ALA A 232 -1.78 -19.69 -8.37
CA ALA A 232 -2.43 -20.02 -9.63
C ALA A 232 -3.95 -20.19 -9.47
N GLY A 233 -4.72 -19.46 -10.28
CA GLY A 233 -6.19 -19.50 -10.26
C GLY A 233 -6.86 -18.83 -9.06
N LYS A 234 -6.12 -18.11 -8.20
CA LYS A 234 -6.64 -17.47 -6.98
C LYS A 234 -6.81 -15.94 -7.08
N PHE A 235 -6.55 -15.36 -8.24
CA PHE A 235 -6.73 -13.92 -8.49
C PHE A 235 -8.19 -13.64 -8.87
N GLN A 236 -8.83 -12.71 -8.16
CA GLN A 236 -10.27 -12.43 -8.26
C GLN A 236 -10.57 -11.32 -9.25
N THR A 237 -9.81 -10.23 -9.18
CA THR A 237 -9.98 -8.98 -9.93
C THR A 237 -9.25 -9.01 -11.27
N GLU A 238 -9.71 -8.20 -12.23
CA GLU A 238 -9.05 -8.09 -13.54
C GLU A 238 -7.65 -7.47 -13.43
N ILE A 239 -7.47 -6.49 -12.54
CA ILE A 239 -6.16 -5.88 -12.29
C ILE A 239 -5.19 -6.87 -11.62
N GLY A 240 -5.65 -7.64 -10.63
CA GLY A 240 -4.86 -8.69 -9.99
C GLY A 240 -4.41 -9.75 -10.98
N LYS A 241 -5.33 -10.25 -11.82
CA LYS A 241 -5.01 -11.18 -12.92
C LYS A 241 -4.00 -10.59 -13.89
N SER A 242 -4.19 -9.33 -14.30
CA SER A 242 -3.29 -8.65 -15.25
C SER A 242 -1.87 -8.51 -14.69
N TRP A 243 -1.72 -8.08 -13.44
CA TRP A 243 -0.39 -7.88 -12.83
C TRP A 243 0.28 -9.23 -12.56
N ALA A 244 -0.46 -10.23 -12.09
CA ALA A 244 0.08 -11.58 -11.92
C ALA A 244 0.54 -12.19 -13.25
N ALA A 245 -0.21 -11.98 -14.34
CA ALA A 245 0.19 -12.43 -15.68
C ALA A 245 1.51 -11.77 -16.13
N GLU A 246 1.68 -10.48 -15.88
CA GLU A 246 2.91 -9.74 -16.19
C GLU A 246 4.11 -10.27 -15.39
N VAL A 247 3.96 -10.51 -14.08
CA VAL A 247 5.04 -11.10 -13.26
C VAL A 247 5.45 -12.48 -13.81
N ASN A 248 4.46 -13.33 -14.13
CA ASN A 248 4.71 -14.65 -14.69
C ASN A 248 5.38 -14.60 -16.08
N ALA A 249 5.02 -13.62 -16.92
CA ALA A 249 5.67 -13.43 -18.22
C ALA A 249 7.16 -13.08 -18.05
N ARG A 250 7.48 -12.11 -17.17
CA ARG A 250 8.87 -11.72 -16.86
C ARG A 250 9.71 -12.86 -16.29
N ARG A 251 9.10 -13.73 -15.48
CA ARG A 251 9.76 -14.93 -14.95
C ARG A 251 10.16 -15.90 -16.06
N LYS A 252 9.26 -16.17 -17.01
CA LYS A 252 9.51 -17.05 -18.16
C LYS A 252 10.63 -16.54 -19.06
N GLU A 253 10.65 -15.23 -19.33
CA GLU A 253 11.71 -14.59 -20.13
C GLU A 253 13.10 -14.70 -19.49
N GLY A 254 13.18 -14.62 -18.16
CA GLY A 254 14.43 -14.81 -17.41
C GLY A 254 14.97 -16.24 -17.51
N CYS A 255 14.08 -17.23 -17.46
CA CYS A 255 14.45 -18.64 -17.57
C CYS A 255 14.97 -19.03 -18.97
N GLY A 256 14.53 -18.32 -20.02
CA GLY A 256 15.00 -18.54 -21.40
C GLY A 256 16.40 -18.03 -21.72
N LYS A 257 17.00 -17.18 -20.87
CA LYS A 257 18.34 -16.59 -21.08
C LYS A 257 19.47 -17.35 -20.38
N GLN A 258 19.16 -18.43 -19.67
CA GLN A 258 20.13 -19.26 -18.93
C GLN A 258 20.41 -20.62 -19.62
N LYS A 259 19.97 -20.79 -20.87
CA LYS A 259 20.29 -21.96 -21.71
C LYS A 259 21.29 -21.61 -22.80
#